data_AF-A0A7X8EAZ0-F1
#
_entry.id   AF-A0A7X8EAZ0-F1
#
_cell.length_a   1.000
_cell.length_b   1.000
_cell.length_c   1.000
_cell.angle_alpha   90.00
_cell.angle_beta   90.00
_cell.angle_gamma   90.00
#
_symmetry.space_group_name_H-M   'P 1'
#
loop_
_entity.id
_entity.type
_entity.pdbx_description
1 polymer ?
#
loop_
_entity_poly.entity_id
_entity_poly.type
_entity_poly.pdbx_seq_one_letter_code
_entity_poly.pdbx_strand_id
1 'polypeptide(L)'
;MKNKKAVITVSIIALLLMVASVIASTDNAMEDPQVGVAEAEVAGQLTPNGDRVVAKVNGENILAKDYLGSVEKSRYGTEYLKANVGKDTFTAYDEKWLKMRDDYSPEEIGLGCQILDAAEYGEAKKIGLDISLEEARSFIKKNRQIAEEDGFQLSEPYQEIINEIGEDAYWNEFAARAAQKNNSIGALQQNIIEQADSVEEGYQLLRDYQTKLIKEAQVEIIDEELLANLSVEKAKEYIISFTNLTM
;
A
#
# COMPACT_ATOMS: atom_id res chain seq x y z
N MET A 1 36.75 -16.91 13.48
CA MET A 1 36.42 -15.72 12.67
C MET A 1 35.45 -16.17 11.58
N LYS A 2 34.14 -16.08 11.86
CA LYS A 2 33.10 -16.55 10.93
C LYS A 2 32.78 -15.40 9.97
N ASN A 3 32.87 -15.73 8.68
CA ASN A 3 32.75 -14.82 7.56
C ASN A 3 31.48 -13.98 7.64
N LYS A 4 31.68 -12.66 7.54
CA LYS A 4 30.66 -11.66 7.18
C LYS A 4 30.04 -12.08 5.86
N LYS A 5 28.91 -12.79 5.90
CA LYS A 5 28.10 -13.00 4.70
C LYS A 5 27.32 -11.72 4.48
N ALA A 6 27.56 -11.13 3.32
CA ALA A 6 26.93 -9.93 2.83
C ALA A 6 25.42 -10.00 3.06
N VAL A 7 24.91 -9.06 3.86
CA VAL A 7 23.52 -8.64 3.79
C VAL A 7 23.35 -8.10 2.38
N ILE A 8 22.86 -8.93 1.46
CA ILE A 8 22.29 -8.45 0.22
C ILE A 8 21.03 -7.73 0.67
N THR A 9 21.15 -6.42 0.87
CA THR A 9 20.01 -5.54 1.04
C THR A 9 19.16 -5.73 -0.22
N VAL A 10 18.02 -6.39 -0.09
CA VAL A 10 16.93 -6.30 -1.07
C VAL A 10 16.36 -4.88 -0.93
N SER A 11 17.12 -3.91 -1.42
CA SER A 11 16.65 -2.57 -1.74
C SER A 11 16.39 -2.57 -3.23
N ILE A 12 15.19 -2.95 -3.64
CA ILE A 12 14.53 -2.62 -4.92
C ILE A 12 13.08 -3.12 -4.74
N ILE A 13 12.09 -2.26 -5.02
CA ILE A 13 10.63 -2.41 -4.76
C ILE A 13 10.20 -1.83 -3.40
N ALA A 14 10.71 -0.64 -3.07
CA ALA A 14 9.99 0.26 -2.18
C ALA A 14 8.74 0.76 -2.88
N LEU A 15 7.58 0.30 -2.41
CA LEU A 15 6.33 1.04 -2.29
C LEU A 15 5.62 1.59 -3.56
N LEU A 16 6.28 1.66 -4.72
CA LEU A 16 5.73 2.13 -5.99
C LEU A 16 5.76 1.08 -7.10
N LEU A 17 6.37 -0.08 -6.88
CA LEU A 17 6.60 -1.11 -7.91
C LEU A 17 5.75 -2.39 -7.76
N MET A 18 4.81 -2.48 -6.80
CA MET A 18 3.80 -3.56 -6.75
C MET A 18 2.59 -3.32 -7.69
N VAL A 19 2.78 -2.55 -8.75
CA VAL A 19 1.90 -2.50 -9.94
C VAL A 19 2.68 -2.92 -11.21
N ALA A 20 3.97 -3.24 -11.08
CA ALA A 20 4.80 -3.70 -12.19
C ALA A 20 4.66 -5.22 -12.42
N SER A 21 3.46 -5.67 -12.73
CA SER A 21 3.32 -6.90 -13.52
C SER A 21 2.11 -6.79 -14.43
N VAL A 22 2.46 -6.67 -15.71
CA VAL A 22 1.63 -6.83 -16.91
C VAL A 22 0.86 -5.58 -17.36
N ILE A 23 0.95 -5.36 -18.69
CA ILE A 23 0.06 -4.59 -19.58
C ILE A 23 0.56 -3.18 -19.92
N ALA A 24 1.24 -3.07 -21.06
CA ALA A 24 0.76 -2.20 -22.15
C ALA A 24 1.61 -2.40 -23.43
N SER A 25 1.31 -3.49 -24.14
CA SER A 25 1.13 -3.38 -25.58
C SER A 25 -0.39 -3.25 -25.80
N THR A 26 -0.89 -2.03 -26.07
CA THR A 26 -1.98 -1.72 -27.02
C THR A 26 -2.57 -0.33 -26.78
N ASP A 27 -2.68 0.42 -27.88
CA ASP A 27 -3.11 1.82 -28.04
C ASP A 27 -4.61 2.11 -27.76
N ASN A 28 -5.21 1.63 -26.66
CA ASN A 28 -6.60 1.98 -26.37
C ASN A 28 -6.80 2.47 -24.93
N ALA A 29 -6.68 3.80 -24.79
CA ALA A 29 -7.43 4.69 -23.91
C ALA A 29 -7.81 4.15 -22.52
N MET A 30 -6.80 3.89 -21.70
CA MET A 30 -6.76 4.34 -20.31
C MET A 30 -5.36 4.89 -20.07
N GLU A 31 -5.25 5.96 -19.29
CA GLU A 31 -3.96 6.53 -18.88
C GLU A 31 -3.06 5.46 -18.26
N ASP A 32 -1.74 5.63 -18.39
CA ASP A 32 -0.73 4.73 -17.82
C ASP A 32 -1.13 4.35 -16.39
N PRO A 33 -1.27 3.04 -16.07
CA PRO A 33 -1.63 2.56 -14.73
C PRO A 33 -0.81 3.19 -13.61
N GLN A 34 0.45 3.54 -13.88
CA GLN A 34 1.31 4.19 -12.91
C GLN A 34 0.92 5.64 -12.66
N VAL A 35 0.50 6.36 -13.70
CA VAL A 35 0.04 7.75 -13.60
C VAL A 35 -1.27 7.81 -12.80
N GLY A 36 -2.23 6.92 -13.08
CA GLY A 36 -3.50 6.88 -12.34
C GLY A 36 -3.33 6.50 -10.86
N VAL A 37 -2.37 5.62 -10.54
CA VAL A 37 -2.03 5.31 -9.15
C VAL A 37 -1.39 6.51 -8.43
N ALA A 38 -0.50 7.24 -9.12
CA ALA A 38 0.10 8.45 -8.57
C ALA A 38 -0.97 9.51 -8.26
N GLU A 39 -1.90 9.76 -9.19
CA GLU A 39 -3.00 10.72 -9.01
C GLU A 39 -3.93 10.32 -7.85
N ALA A 40 -4.23 9.03 -7.70
CA ALA A 40 -4.99 8.54 -6.56
C ALA A 40 -4.28 8.78 -5.22
N GLU A 41 -2.96 8.64 -5.17
CA GLU A 41 -2.17 8.99 -3.99
C GLU A 41 -2.22 10.50 -3.69
N VAL A 42 -2.13 11.31 -4.74
CA VAL A 42 -2.20 12.77 -4.63
C VAL A 42 -3.53 13.23 -4.07
N ALA A 43 -4.64 12.67 -4.56
CA ALA A 43 -5.97 13.00 -4.09
C ALA A 43 -6.13 12.79 -2.57
N GLY A 44 -5.52 11.74 -2.01
CA GLY A 44 -5.47 11.55 -0.55
C GLY A 44 -4.63 12.60 0.18
N GLN A 45 -3.49 12.98 -0.40
CA GLN A 45 -2.52 13.91 0.21
C GLN A 45 -3.01 15.35 0.27
N LEU A 46 -3.75 15.81 -0.73
CA LEU A 46 -4.27 17.19 -0.83
C LEU A 46 -5.50 17.46 0.06
N THR A 47 -5.83 16.54 0.95
CA THR A 47 -6.98 16.68 1.83
C THR A 47 -6.69 17.76 2.89
N PRO A 48 -7.62 18.72 3.14
CA PRO A 48 -7.38 19.85 4.06
C PRO A 48 -6.98 19.46 5.49
N ASN A 49 -7.14 18.20 5.87
CA ASN A 49 -6.78 17.63 7.15
C ASN A 49 -6.08 16.26 6.99
N GLY A 50 -5.20 16.09 5.99
CA GLY A 50 -4.61 14.79 5.66
C GLY A 50 -3.93 14.04 6.81
N ASP A 51 -3.37 14.77 7.78
CA ASP A 51 -2.75 14.20 8.99
C ASP A 51 -3.74 13.89 10.13
N ARG A 52 -5.05 14.13 9.92
CA ARG A 52 -6.09 13.77 10.88
C ARG A 52 -6.17 12.25 11.03
N VAL A 53 -6.15 11.79 12.27
CA VAL A 53 -6.39 10.37 12.58
C VAL A 53 -7.87 10.07 12.40
N VAL A 54 -8.20 9.12 11.52
CA VAL A 54 -9.58 8.73 11.22
C VAL A 54 -10.00 7.48 11.97
N ALA A 55 -9.05 6.59 12.24
CA ALA A 55 -9.24 5.38 13.02
C ALA A 55 -7.92 4.95 13.65
N LYS A 56 -7.99 4.01 14.58
CA LYS A 56 -6.82 3.28 15.09
C LYS A 56 -7.03 1.79 14.98
N VAL A 57 -5.94 1.06 14.76
CA VAL A 57 -5.92 -0.40 14.77
C VAL A 57 -4.85 -0.87 15.72
N ASN A 58 -5.25 -1.54 16.80
CA ASN A 58 -4.33 -2.00 17.84
C ASN A 58 -3.41 -0.87 18.39
N GLY A 59 -3.90 0.38 18.37
CA GLY A 59 -3.14 1.56 18.79
C GLY A 59 -2.36 2.29 17.69
N GLU A 60 -2.22 1.72 16.49
CA GLU A 60 -1.61 2.39 15.33
C GLU A 60 -2.63 3.28 14.61
N ASN A 61 -2.23 4.48 14.21
CA ASN A 61 -3.12 5.46 13.58
C ASN A 61 -3.33 5.15 12.09
N ILE A 62 -4.56 5.31 11.63
CA ILE A 62 -4.90 5.47 10.21
C ILE A 62 -5.16 6.96 9.98
N LEU A 63 -4.47 7.56 9.01
CA LEU A 63 -4.62 8.97 8.66
C LEU A 63 -5.64 9.14 7.53
N ALA A 64 -6.29 10.30 7.48
CA ALA A 64 -7.28 10.64 6.45
C ALA A 64 -6.69 10.53 5.05
N LYS A 65 -5.45 10.97 4.86
CA LYS A 65 -4.77 10.88 3.56
C LYS A 65 -4.50 9.45 3.10
N ASP A 66 -4.16 8.55 4.03
CA ASP A 66 -3.85 7.15 3.71
C ASP A 66 -5.14 6.40 3.33
N TYR A 67 -6.21 6.67 4.07
CA TYR A 67 -7.54 6.15 3.79
C TYR A 67 -8.06 6.65 2.44
N LEU A 68 -8.12 7.97 2.23
CA LEU A 68 -8.65 8.55 1.00
C LEU A 68 -7.82 8.19 -0.23
N GLY A 69 -6.49 8.15 -0.11
CA GLY A 69 -5.63 7.64 -1.17
C GLY A 69 -5.94 6.18 -1.51
N SER A 70 -6.23 5.35 -0.51
CA SER A 70 -6.64 3.95 -0.71
C SER A 70 -8.02 3.82 -1.35
N VAL A 71 -8.96 4.72 -1.04
CA VAL A 71 -10.28 4.78 -1.70
C VAL A 71 -10.12 5.10 -3.18
N GLU A 72 -9.32 6.12 -3.53
CA GLU A 72 -9.11 6.46 -4.94
C GLU A 72 -8.36 5.37 -5.70
N LYS A 73 -7.34 4.75 -5.10
CA LYS A 73 -6.68 3.57 -5.68
C LYS A 73 -7.66 2.43 -5.93
N SER A 74 -8.60 2.24 -5.01
CA SER A 74 -9.66 1.25 -5.16
C SER A 74 -10.55 1.58 -6.36
N ARG A 75 -11.04 2.81 -6.47
CA ARG A 75 -11.87 3.25 -7.61
C ARG A 75 -11.13 3.06 -8.94
N TYR A 76 -9.89 3.56 -9.01
CA TYR A 76 -9.06 3.42 -10.21
C TYR A 76 -8.82 1.96 -10.58
N GLY A 77 -8.42 1.13 -9.61
CA GLY A 77 -8.16 -0.29 -9.85
C GLY A 77 -9.40 -1.05 -10.33
N THR A 78 -10.58 -0.74 -9.80
CA THR A 78 -11.84 -1.33 -10.27
C THR A 78 -12.14 -0.93 -11.71
N GLU A 79 -12.04 0.36 -12.05
CA GLU A 79 -12.30 0.83 -13.42
C GLU A 79 -11.27 0.28 -14.41
N TYR A 80 -10.00 0.19 -14.01
CA TYR A 80 -8.95 -0.46 -14.78
C TYR A 80 -9.27 -1.92 -15.07
N LEU A 81 -9.69 -2.70 -14.07
CA LEU A 81 -10.10 -4.09 -14.27
C LEU A 81 -11.27 -4.20 -15.26
N LYS A 82 -12.32 -3.38 -15.08
CA LYS A 82 -13.50 -3.36 -15.98
C LYS A 82 -13.13 -3.06 -17.42
N ALA A 83 -12.26 -2.07 -17.65
CA ALA A 83 -11.85 -1.69 -19.00
C ALA A 83 -10.97 -2.73 -19.70
N ASN A 84 -10.39 -3.67 -18.95
CA ASN A 84 -9.58 -4.75 -19.50
C ASN A 84 -10.36 -6.06 -19.71
N VAL A 85 -11.63 -6.14 -19.29
CA VAL A 85 -12.47 -7.32 -19.52
C VAL A 85 -12.50 -7.69 -21.01
N GLY A 86 -12.20 -8.96 -21.31
CA GLY A 86 -12.20 -9.49 -22.66
C GLY A 86 -10.94 -9.20 -23.49
N LYS A 87 -9.93 -8.54 -22.91
CA LYS A 87 -8.59 -8.42 -23.51
C LYS A 87 -7.76 -9.67 -23.20
N ASP A 88 -6.80 -10.00 -24.06
CA ASP A 88 -5.92 -11.18 -23.92
C ASP A 88 -5.11 -11.19 -22.62
N THR A 89 -4.91 -10.02 -22.01
CA THR A 89 -4.19 -9.85 -20.75
C THR A 89 -5.07 -10.02 -19.51
N PHE A 90 -6.38 -10.14 -19.67
CA PHE A 90 -7.33 -10.32 -18.58
C PHE A 90 -7.42 -11.79 -18.20
N THR A 91 -6.98 -12.10 -16.99
CA THR A 91 -6.84 -13.47 -16.51
C THR A 91 -8.08 -13.95 -15.77
N ALA A 92 -8.18 -15.27 -15.55
CA ALA A 92 -9.21 -15.83 -14.68
C ALA A 92 -9.10 -15.32 -13.23
N TYR A 93 -7.90 -14.95 -12.79
CA TYR A 93 -7.68 -14.31 -11.49
C TYR A 93 -8.30 -12.91 -11.46
N ASP A 94 -8.11 -12.12 -12.53
CA ASP A 94 -8.70 -10.77 -12.65
C ASP A 94 -10.23 -10.82 -12.66
N GLU A 95 -10.84 -11.82 -13.31
CA GLU A 95 -12.29 -12.03 -13.28
C GLU A 95 -12.79 -12.35 -11.86
N LYS A 96 -12.13 -13.30 -11.17
CA LYS A 96 -12.47 -13.63 -9.78
C LYS A 96 -12.31 -12.41 -8.88
N TRP A 97 -11.25 -11.62 -9.07
CA TRP A 97 -10.98 -10.43 -8.28
C TRP A 97 -12.04 -9.36 -8.53
N LEU A 98 -12.34 -9.04 -9.79
CA LEU A 98 -13.37 -8.06 -10.15
C LEU A 98 -14.74 -8.45 -9.57
N LYS A 99 -15.13 -9.71 -9.71
CA LYS A 99 -16.39 -10.23 -9.16
C LYS A 99 -16.45 -10.11 -7.63
N MET A 100 -15.35 -10.40 -6.94
CA MET A 100 -15.29 -10.26 -5.48
C MET A 100 -15.36 -8.79 -5.06
N ARG A 101 -14.78 -7.87 -5.84
CA ARG A 101 -14.85 -6.42 -5.56
C ARG A 101 -16.25 -5.84 -5.71
N ASP A 102 -17.12 -6.42 -6.53
CA ASP A 102 -18.51 -5.95 -6.70
C ASP A 102 -19.34 -6.05 -5.40
N ASP A 103 -18.92 -6.86 -4.44
CA ASP A 103 -19.57 -7.01 -3.14
C ASP A 103 -19.19 -5.91 -2.12
N TYR A 104 -18.26 -5.01 -2.47
CA TYR A 104 -17.70 -4.00 -1.56
C TYR A 104 -17.64 -2.61 -2.20
N SER A 105 -17.88 -1.58 -1.40
CA SER A 105 -17.65 -0.20 -1.85
C SER A 105 -16.15 0.13 -1.90
N PRO A 106 -15.72 1.09 -2.73
CA PRO A 106 -14.33 1.56 -2.71
C PRO A 106 -13.86 2.04 -1.34
N GLU A 107 -14.76 2.62 -0.56
CA GLU A 107 -14.53 3.06 0.82
C GLU A 107 -14.29 1.88 1.77
N GLU A 108 -15.05 0.79 1.65
CA GLU A 108 -14.84 -0.43 2.43
C GLU A 108 -13.52 -1.10 2.07
N ILE A 109 -13.20 -1.17 0.78
CA ILE A 109 -11.91 -1.68 0.29
C ILE A 109 -10.75 -0.83 0.84
N GLY A 110 -10.84 0.50 0.71
CA GLY A 110 -9.81 1.42 1.18
C GLY A 110 -9.60 1.35 2.69
N LEU A 111 -10.68 1.26 3.46
CA LEU A 111 -10.62 1.07 4.91
C LEU A 111 -10.00 -0.30 5.26
N GLY A 112 -10.38 -1.36 4.55
CA GLY A 112 -9.85 -2.71 4.76
C GLY A 112 -8.33 -2.76 4.56
N CYS A 113 -7.83 -2.16 3.48
CA CYS A 113 -6.40 -2.05 3.21
C CYS A 113 -5.68 -1.29 4.33
N GLN A 114 -6.22 -0.17 4.79
CA GLN A 114 -5.59 0.60 5.87
C GLN A 114 -5.66 -0.10 7.24
N ILE A 115 -6.69 -0.92 7.49
CA ILE A 115 -6.72 -1.77 8.69
C ILE A 115 -5.60 -2.80 8.64
N LEU A 116 -5.39 -3.45 7.48
CA LEU A 116 -4.30 -4.41 7.31
C LEU A 116 -2.94 -3.74 7.50
N ASP A 117 -2.69 -2.63 6.80
CA ASP A 117 -1.44 -1.88 6.89
C ASP A 117 -1.11 -1.49 8.33
N ALA A 118 -2.10 -0.97 9.06
CA ALA A 118 -1.91 -0.57 10.46
C ALA A 118 -1.65 -1.77 11.37
N ALA A 119 -2.33 -2.90 11.15
CA ALA A 119 -2.09 -4.14 11.90
C ALA A 119 -0.69 -4.72 11.62
N GLU A 120 -0.27 -4.78 10.36
CA GLU A 120 1.07 -5.24 9.96
C GLU A 120 2.16 -4.31 10.52
N TYR A 121 1.96 -2.99 10.47
CA TYR A 121 2.91 -2.04 11.01
C TYR A 121 3.06 -2.18 12.54
N GLY A 122 1.95 -2.31 13.27
CA GLY A 122 1.97 -2.54 14.71
C GLY A 122 2.66 -3.85 15.08
N GLU A 123 2.44 -4.91 14.30
CA GLU A 123 3.09 -6.20 14.51
C GLU A 123 4.59 -6.14 14.20
N ALA A 124 5.00 -5.45 13.13
CA ALA A 124 6.41 -5.22 12.81
C ALA A 124 7.15 -4.55 13.98
N LYS A 125 6.57 -3.49 14.58
CA LYS A 125 7.11 -2.83 15.78
C LYS A 125 7.21 -3.78 16.98
N LYS A 126 6.17 -4.56 17.22
CA LYS A 126 6.11 -5.50 18.36
C LYS A 126 7.21 -6.57 18.29
N ILE A 127 7.62 -6.99 17.09
CA ILE A 127 8.69 -7.98 16.90
C ILE A 127 10.06 -7.34 16.58
N GLY A 128 10.17 -6.01 16.60
CA GLY A 128 11.43 -5.28 16.41
C GLY A 128 11.92 -5.25 14.96
N LEU A 129 11.00 -5.26 13.99
CA LEU A 129 11.27 -5.05 12.57
C LEU A 129 10.92 -3.63 12.10
N ASP A 130 10.54 -2.74 13.02
CA ASP A 130 10.32 -1.35 12.68
C ASP A 130 11.64 -0.64 12.34
N ILE A 131 11.62 0.15 11.28
CA ILE A 131 12.73 1.04 10.96
C ILE A 131 12.51 2.40 11.65
N SER A 132 13.60 3.03 12.05
CA SER A 132 13.55 4.38 12.61
C SER A 132 13.23 5.43 11.53
N LEU A 133 12.70 6.57 11.95
CA LEU A 133 12.46 7.70 11.04
C LEU A 133 13.77 8.23 10.43
N GLU A 134 14.89 8.12 11.13
CA GLU A 134 16.21 8.51 10.62
C GLU A 134 16.69 7.58 9.50
N GLU A 135 16.49 6.27 9.66
CA GLU A 135 16.77 5.29 8.59
C GLU A 135 15.86 5.53 7.38
N ALA A 136 14.58 5.82 7.61
CA ALA A 136 13.63 6.13 6.53
C ALA A 136 14.01 7.41 5.78
N ARG A 137 14.43 8.49 6.47
CA ARG A 137 14.94 9.70 5.83
C ARG A 137 16.20 9.42 5.00
N SER A 138 17.12 8.63 5.53
CA SER A 138 18.35 8.24 4.84
C SER A 138 18.05 7.43 3.58
N PHE A 139 17.07 6.53 3.66
CA PHE A 139 16.57 5.74 2.53
C PHE A 139 15.98 6.63 1.43
N ILE A 140 15.06 7.55 1.80
CA ILE A 140 14.45 8.50 0.86
C ILE A 140 15.51 9.37 0.19
N LYS A 141 16.46 9.91 0.95
CA LYS A 141 17.55 10.73 0.41
C LYS A 141 18.38 9.96 -0.62
N LYS A 142 18.74 8.71 -0.32
CA LYS A 142 19.51 7.86 -1.24
C LYS A 142 18.72 7.58 -2.52
N ASN A 143 17.44 7.22 -2.42
CA ASN A 143 16.62 6.93 -3.60
C ASN A 143 16.37 8.16 -4.45
N ARG A 144 16.16 9.33 -3.83
CA ARG A 144 16.06 10.61 -4.54
C ARG A 144 17.33 10.88 -5.34
N GLN A 145 18.50 10.71 -4.72
CA GLN A 145 19.78 10.90 -5.41
C GLN A 145 19.93 9.96 -6.62
N ILE A 146 19.61 8.67 -6.45
CA ILE A 146 19.65 7.69 -7.56
C ILE A 146 18.69 8.10 -8.67
N ALA A 147 17.45 8.47 -8.32
CA ALA A 147 16.45 8.92 -9.28
C ALA A 147 16.91 10.16 -10.06
N GLU A 148 17.50 11.14 -9.37
CA GLU A 148 18.08 12.33 -10.00
C GLU A 148 19.25 11.98 -10.93
N GLU A 149 20.14 11.05 -10.52
CA GLU A 149 21.26 10.56 -11.34
C GLU A 149 20.78 9.82 -12.60
N ASP A 150 19.67 9.09 -12.50
CA ASP A 150 19.04 8.35 -13.61
C ASP A 150 18.15 9.23 -14.50
N GLY A 151 18.02 10.52 -14.19
CA GLY A 151 17.19 11.47 -14.94
C GLY A 151 15.69 11.25 -14.76
N PHE A 152 15.29 10.57 -13.68
CA PHE A 152 13.89 10.39 -13.32
C PHE A 152 13.25 11.74 -13.02
N GLN A 153 12.07 11.96 -13.58
CA GLN A 153 11.24 13.12 -13.30
C GLN A 153 10.00 12.66 -12.55
N LEU A 154 9.69 13.32 -11.45
CA LEU A 154 8.41 13.15 -10.77
C LEU A 154 7.29 13.52 -11.73
N SER A 155 6.18 12.77 -11.68
CA SER A 155 4.99 13.14 -12.42
C SER A 155 4.44 14.48 -11.91
N GLU A 156 3.71 15.18 -12.78
CA GLU A 156 3.09 16.48 -12.47
C GLU A 156 2.27 16.44 -11.16
N PRO A 157 1.46 15.40 -10.88
CA PRO A 157 0.74 15.30 -9.60
C PRO A 157 1.64 15.35 -8.36
N TYR A 158 2.80 14.65 -8.36
CA TYR A 158 3.73 14.72 -7.22
C TYR A 158 4.41 16.08 -7.11
N GLN A 159 4.69 16.73 -8.24
CA GLN A 159 5.25 18.08 -8.23
C GLN A 159 4.27 19.09 -7.63
N GLU A 160 2.97 18.97 -7.92
CA GLU A 160 1.93 19.82 -7.32
C GLU A 160 1.89 19.72 -5.80
N ILE A 161 1.93 18.51 -5.24
CA ILE A 161 1.98 18.32 -3.78
C ILE A 161 3.24 18.95 -3.20
N ILE A 162 4.40 18.68 -3.80
CA ILE A 162 5.67 19.22 -3.32
C ILE A 162 5.64 20.75 -3.32
N ASN A 163 5.03 21.35 -4.34
CA ASN A 163 4.85 22.79 -4.42
C ASN A 163 3.88 23.33 -3.35
N GLU A 164 2.83 22.57 -3.02
CA GLU A 164 1.84 22.95 -2.02
C GLU A 164 2.37 22.84 -0.59
N ILE A 165 2.98 21.71 -0.23
CA ILE A 165 3.42 21.45 1.15
C ILE A 165 4.88 21.83 1.40
N GLY A 166 5.65 22.05 0.34
CA GLY A 166 7.07 22.40 0.36
C GLY A 166 8.00 21.18 0.30
N GLU A 167 9.11 21.30 -0.43
CA GLU A 167 10.11 20.24 -0.61
C GLU A 167 10.61 19.64 0.71
N ASP A 168 11.00 20.47 1.67
CA ASP A 168 11.55 19.98 2.94
C ASP A 168 10.53 19.19 3.74
N ALA A 169 9.27 19.64 3.78
CA ALA A 169 8.19 18.94 4.46
C ALA A 169 7.85 17.63 3.76
N TYR A 170 7.81 17.64 2.42
CA TYR A 170 7.56 16.45 1.63
C TYR A 170 8.64 15.39 1.85
N TRP A 171 9.92 15.73 1.66
CA TRP A 171 10.99 14.74 1.68
C TRP A 171 11.38 14.27 3.08
N ASN A 172 11.43 15.18 4.06
CA ASN A 172 11.98 14.86 5.38
C ASN A 172 10.93 14.38 6.38
N GLU A 173 9.65 14.71 6.17
CA GLU A 173 8.56 14.30 7.06
C GLU A 173 7.61 13.35 6.35
N PHE A 174 6.99 13.77 5.25
CA PHE A 174 5.94 12.99 4.61
C PHE A 174 6.46 11.67 4.02
N ALA A 175 7.36 11.77 3.03
CA ALA A 175 7.94 10.63 2.35
C ALA A 175 8.72 9.74 3.32
N ALA A 176 9.37 10.33 4.32
CA ALA A 176 10.07 9.60 5.35
C ALA A 176 9.14 8.77 6.24
N ARG A 177 8.00 9.31 6.69
CA ARG A 177 7.01 8.56 7.48
C ARG A 177 6.34 7.46 6.66
N ALA A 178 6.01 7.74 5.40
CA ALA A 178 5.50 6.73 4.48
C ALA A 178 6.52 5.60 4.29
N ALA A 179 7.79 5.91 4.03
CA ALA A 179 8.86 4.92 3.93
C ALA A 179 9.05 4.15 5.24
N GLN A 180 8.95 4.81 6.39
CA GLN A 180 9.05 4.17 7.70
C GLN A 180 8.00 3.06 7.86
N LYS A 181 6.72 3.40 7.67
CA LYS A 181 5.61 2.45 7.75
C LYS A 181 5.82 1.29 6.78
N ASN A 182 6.04 1.61 5.52
CA ASN A 182 6.03 0.63 4.44
C ASN A 182 7.24 -0.29 4.43
N ASN A 183 8.44 0.22 4.77
CA ASN A 183 9.62 -0.63 4.89
C ASN A 183 9.51 -1.58 6.10
N SER A 184 8.86 -1.14 7.18
CA SER A 184 8.61 -1.99 8.36
C SER A 184 7.61 -3.11 8.03
N ILE A 185 6.53 -2.79 7.31
CA ILE A 185 5.58 -3.77 6.78
C ILE A 185 6.29 -4.76 5.85
N GLY A 186 7.06 -4.26 4.88
CA GLY A 186 7.82 -5.11 3.95
C GLY A 186 8.82 -6.02 4.67
N ALA A 187 9.49 -5.54 5.72
CA ALA A 187 10.37 -6.37 6.54
C ALA A 187 9.62 -7.50 7.25
N LEU A 188 8.42 -7.24 7.79
CA LEU A 188 7.55 -8.26 8.38
C LEU A 188 7.13 -9.31 7.33
N GLN A 189 6.63 -8.86 6.17
CA GLN A 189 6.17 -9.75 5.11
C GLN A 189 7.31 -10.65 4.61
N GLN A 190 8.51 -10.07 4.39
CA GLN A 190 9.69 -10.83 4.02
C GLN A 190 10.08 -11.85 5.10
N ASN A 191 10.05 -11.45 6.38
CA ASN A 191 10.36 -12.34 7.50
C ASN A 191 9.41 -13.54 7.58
N ILE A 192 8.15 -13.38 7.17
CA ILE A 192 7.16 -14.48 7.11
C ILE A 192 7.45 -15.39 5.91
N ILE A 193 7.64 -14.81 4.71
CA ILE A 193 7.87 -15.56 3.48
C ILE A 193 9.14 -16.43 3.60
N GLU A 194 10.21 -15.90 4.21
CA GLU A 194 11.49 -16.60 4.38
C GLU A 194 11.45 -17.79 5.35
N GLN A 195 10.34 -18.02 6.05
CA GLN A 195 10.16 -19.20 6.92
C GLN A 195 9.77 -20.47 6.14
N ALA A 196 9.37 -20.33 4.87
CA ALA A 196 8.93 -21.42 4.03
C ALA A 196 10.07 -22.05 3.20
N ASP A 197 9.88 -23.30 2.79
CA ASP A 197 10.84 -24.01 1.92
C ASP A 197 10.66 -23.64 0.44
N SER A 198 9.54 -22.98 0.09
CA SER A 198 9.25 -22.53 -1.27
C SER A 198 8.56 -21.16 -1.29
N VAL A 199 8.66 -20.47 -2.43
CA VAL A 199 8.02 -19.16 -2.65
C VAL A 199 6.49 -19.26 -2.52
N GLU A 200 5.89 -20.32 -3.06
CA GLU A 200 4.44 -20.51 -3.03
C GLU A 200 3.91 -20.75 -1.61
N GLU A 201 4.63 -21.57 -0.84
CA GLU A 201 4.34 -21.76 0.58
C GLU A 201 4.55 -20.47 1.38
N GLY A 202 5.61 -19.70 1.10
CA GLY A 202 5.86 -18.42 1.77
C GLY A 202 4.74 -17.41 1.57
N TYR A 203 4.20 -17.31 0.35
CA TYR A 203 3.02 -16.48 0.09
C TYR A 203 1.74 -17.04 0.73
N GLN A 204 1.60 -18.36 0.88
CA GLN A 204 0.48 -18.92 1.64
C GLN A 204 0.58 -18.57 3.12
N LEU A 205 1.77 -18.71 3.74
CA LEU A 205 2.01 -18.30 5.12
C LEU A 205 1.70 -16.83 5.33
N LEU A 206 2.09 -15.97 4.39
CA LEU A 206 1.76 -14.55 4.44
C LEU A 206 0.24 -14.33 4.43
N ARG A 207 -0.50 -14.94 3.50
CA ARG A 207 -1.97 -14.80 3.42
C ARG A 207 -2.67 -15.29 4.68
N ASP A 208 -2.22 -16.41 5.25
CA ASP A 208 -2.75 -16.95 6.50
C ASP A 208 -2.49 -15.98 7.66
N TYR A 209 -1.29 -15.39 7.71
CA TYR A 209 -0.90 -14.43 8.72
C TYR A 209 -1.70 -13.12 8.62
N GLN A 210 -1.85 -12.57 7.42
CA GLN A 210 -2.68 -11.38 7.16
C GLN A 210 -4.14 -11.61 7.53
N THR A 211 -4.68 -12.79 7.21
CA THR A 211 -6.03 -13.20 7.62
C THR A 211 -6.16 -13.24 9.14
N LYS A 212 -5.16 -13.76 9.85
CA LYS A 212 -5.13 -13.76 11.32
C LYS A 212 -5.10 -12.33 11.86
N LEU A 213 -4.20 -11.49 11.38
CA LEU A 213 -4.07 -10.09 11.82
C LEU A 213 -5.39 -9.32 11.67
N ILE A 214 -6.08 -9.50 10.54
CA ILE A 214 -7.36 -8.82 10.28
C ILE A 214 -8.47 -9.30 11.21
N LYS A 215 -8.54 -10.61 11.50
CA LYS A 215 -9.51 -11.16 12.44
C LYS A 215 -9.27 -10.67 13.87
N GLU A 216 -8.00 -10.48 14.25
CA GLU A 216 -7.60 -10.03 15.58
C GLU A 216 -7.58 -8.49 15.72
N ALA A 217 -7.67 -7.75 14.61
CA ALA A 217 -7.59 -6.29 14.58
C ALA A 217 -8.72 -5.63 15.40
N GLN A 218 -8.32 -4.89 16.43
CA GLN A 218 -9.21 -4.04 17.22
C GLN A 218 -9.23 -2.64 16.60
N VAL A 219 -10.38 -2.25 16.05
CA VAL A 219 -10.55 -0.98 15.34
C VAL A 219 -11.31 0.00 16.23
N GLU A 220 -10.71 1.17 16.45
CA GLU A 220 -11.34 2.32 17.11
C GLU A 220 -11.58 3.41 16.04
N ILE A 221 -12.83 3.73 15.76
CA ILE A 221 -13.18 4.84 14.87
C ILE A 221 -13.03 6.16 15.63
N ILE A 222 -12.26 7.09 15.08
CA ILE A 222 -12.02 8.41 15.67
C ILE A 222 -12.82 9.48 14.93
N ASP A 223 -12.87 9.38 13.59
CA ASP A 223 -13.59 10.32 12.74
C ASP A 223 -14.88 9.70 12.20
N GLU A 224 -15.93 9.82 13.00
CA GLU A 224 -17.25 9.26 12.67
C GLU A 224 -17.91 9.93 11.45
N GLU A 225 -17.48 11.15 11.09
CA GLU A 225 -18.02 11.87 9.93
C GLU A 225 -17.46 11.30 8.62
N LEU A 226 -16.14 11.18 8.50
CA LEU A 226 -15.51 10.68 7.28
C LEU A 226 -15.72 9.18 7.07
N LEU A 227 -15.80 8.42 8.16
CA LEU A 227 -16.08 6.98 8.12
C LEU A 227 -17.57 6.68 8.36
N ALA A 228 -18.44 7.69 8.23
CA ALA A 228 -19.87 7.54 8.44
C ALA A 228 -20.45 6.44 7.53
N ASN A 229 -21.27 5.57 8.11
CA ASN A 229 -21.96 4.48 7.43
C ASN A 229 -21.06 3.37 6.86
N LEU A 230 -19.77 3.35 7.17
CA LEU A 230 -18.89 2.24 6.80
C LEU A 230 -18.98 1.11 7.81
N SER A 231 -19.05 -0.11 7.31
CA SER A 231 -18.96 -1.31 8.13
C SER A 231 -17.51 -1.76 8.24
N VAL A 232 -16.92 -1.63 9.44
CA VAL A 232 -15.59 -2.17 9.75
C VAL A 232 -15.51 -3.67 9.45
N GLU A 233 -16.59 -4.41 9.74
CA GLU A 233 -16.63 -5.84 9.48
C GLU A 233 -16.66 -6.16 7.99
N LYS A 234 -17.33 -5.35 7.15
CA LYS A 234 -17.27 -5.49 5.69
C LYS A 234 -15.88 -5.16 5.15
N ALA A 235 -15.25 -4.11 5.65
CA ALA A 235 -13.88 -3.75 5.30
C ALA A 235 -12.89 -4.90 5.62
N LYS A 236 -13.05 -5.56 6.78
CA LYS A 236 -12.28 -6.76 7.14
C LYS A 236 -12.62 -7.97 6.26
N GLU A 237 -13.90 -8.17 5.95
CA GLU A 237 -14.38 -9.26 5.09
C GLU A 237 -13.77 -9.18 3.68
N TYR A 238 -13.61 -7.96 3.14
CA TYR A 238 -12.90 -7.74 1.87
C TYR A 238 -11.47 -8.29 1.92
N ILE A 239 -10.70 -7.95 2.95
CA ILE A 239 -9.30 -8.42 3.06
C ILE A 239 -9.25 -9.93 3.22
N ILE A 240 -10.13 -10.51 4.03
CA ILE A 240 -10.23 -11.98 4.17
C ILE A 240 -10.60 -12.64 2.84
N SER A 241 -11.48 -12.03 2.05
CA SER A 241 -11.86 -12.54 0.72
C SER A 241 -10.70 -12.46 -0.26
N PHE A 242 -9.96 -11.35 -0.22
CA PHE A 242 -8.77 -11.13 -1.05
C PHE A 242 -7.63 -12.09 -0.70
N THR A 243 -7.32 -12.31 0.57
CA THR A 243 -6.26 -13.24 0.99
C THR A 243 -6.61 -14.71 0.70
N ASN A 244 -7.89 -15.04 0.54
CA ASN A 244 -8.32 -16.38 0.13
C ASN A 244 -8.51 -16.53 -1.38
N LEU A 245 -8.25 -15.47 -2.16
CA LEU A 245 -8.34 -15.51 -3.61
C LEU A 245 -7.14 -16.29 -4.16
N THR A 246 -7.37 -17.52 -4.62
CA THR A 246 -6.33 -18.35 -5.23
C THR A 246 -6.30 -18.15 -6.75
N MET A 247 -5.10 -18.09 -7.32
CA MET A 247 -4.89 -18.19 -8.77
C MET A 247 -5.55 -19.45 -9.33
#